data_AF-L1II55-F1
#
_entry.id   AF-L1II55-F1
#
_cell.length_a   1.000
_cell.length_b   1.000
_cell.length_c   1.000
_cell.angle_alpha   90.00
_cell.angle_beta   90.00
_cell.angle_gamma   90.00
#
_symmetry.space_group_name_H-M   'P 1'
#
loop_
_entity.id
_entity.type
_entity.pdbx_description
1 polymer ?
#
loop_
_entity_poly.entity_id
_entity_poly.type
_entity_poly.pdbx_seq_one_letter_code
_entity_poly.pdbx_strand_id
1 'polypeptide(L)'
;FAWSHFFRNSSSGTFLELGALDGSTYSNSFYFERAMGWRGILIEADPDNFRQLVKNRPDQVLVHAAICKEEREVHYMTSGGPAVRGIYEFMAPSFLRYWH
;
A
#
# COMPACT_ATOMS: atom_id res chain seq x y z
N PHE A 1 -9.16 5.40 -16.64
CA PHE A 1 -8.52 5.42 -15.31
C PHE A 1 -9.03 6.62 -14.53
N ALA A 2 -9.01 6.59 -13.19
CA ALA A 2 -9.54 7.69 -12.35
C ALA A 2 -8.97 9.06 -12.74
N TRP A 3 -7.68 9.15 -13.07
CA TRP A 3 -7.02 10.38 -13.51
C TRP A 3 -7.75 11.07 -14.68
N SER A 4 -8.18 10.31 -15.69
CA SER A 4 -8.73 10.88 -16.92
C SER A 4 -10.17 11.38 -16.78
N HIS A 5 -10.91 10.84 -15.81
CA HIS A 5 -12.32 11.20 -15.60
C HIS A 5 -12.49 12.27 -14.52
N PHE A 6 -11.61 12.28 -13.51
CA PHE A 6 -11.77 13.16 -12.34
C PHE A 6 -10.70 14.25 -12.24
N PHE A 7 -9.52 14.08 -12.84
CA PHE A 7 -8.34 14.91 -12.53
C PHE A 7 -7.60 15.47 -13.75
N ARG A 8 -8.26 15.52 -14.92
CA ARG A 8 -7.66 15.83 -16.24
C ARG A 8 -6.87 17.15 -16.34
N ASN A 9 -7.16 18.11 -15.47
CA ASN A 9 -6.50 19.43 -15.44
C ASN A 9 -5.86 19.74 -14.07
N SER A 10 -5.68 18.73 -13.21
CA SER A 10 -5.10 18.92 -11.89
C SER A 10 -3.58 18.84 -11.96
N SER A 11 -2.90 19.98 -11.81
CA SER A 11 -1.43 20.06 -11.78
C SER A 11 -0.82 19.84 -10.40
N SER A 12 -1.67 19.73 -9.37
CA SER A 12 -1.27 19.42 -8.00
C SER A 12 -2.39 18.65 -7.31
N GLY A 13 -2.03 17.84 -6.33
CA GLY A 13 -2.96 17.05 -5.56
C GLY A 13 -2.25 16.14 -4.57
N THR A 14 -3.07 15.46 -3.77
CA THR A 14 -2.60 14.56 -2.72
C THR A 14 -3.33 13.23 -2.81
N PHE A 15 -2.61 12.16 -2.49
CA PHE A 15 -3.16 10.80 -2.41
C PHE A 15 -2.82 10.16 -1.07
N LEU A 16 -3.62 9.17 -0.70
CA LEU A 16 -3.37 8.22 0.37
C LEU A 16 -3.49 6.82 -0.22
N GLU A 17 -2.47 5.98 -0.05
CA GLU A 17 -2.51 4.58 -0.44
C GLU A 17 -2.27 3.70 0.79
N LEU A 18 -3.16 2.73 1.00
CA LEU A 18 -3.11 1.76 2.09
C LEU A 18 -2.73 0.40 1.53
N GLY A 19 -1.71 -0.25 2.10
CA GLY A 19 -1.13 -1.45 1.53
C GLY A 19 -0.26 -1.12 0.32
N ALA A 20 0.70 -0.21 0.52
CA ALA A 20 1.55 0.31 -0.56
C ALA A 20 2.55 -0.71 -1.12
N LEU A 21 2.67 -1.90 -0.52
CA LEU A 21 3.57 -2.97 -0.95
C LEU A 21 5.00 -2.45 -1.09
N ASP A 22 5.67 -2.73 -2.21
CA ASP A 22 7.00 -2.23 -2.53
C ASP A 22 6.98 -0.81 -3.12
N GLY A 23 5.81 -0.18 -3.23
CA GLY A 23 5.65 1.16 -3.80
C GLY A 23 5.68 1.25 -5.32
N SER A 24 5.71 0.13 -6.03
CA SER A 24 5.74 0.10 -7.50
C SER A 24 4.81 -0.97 -8.06
N THR A 25 5.00 -2.21 -7.62
CA THR A 25 4.21 -3.36 -8.01
C THR A 25 2.76 -3.16 -7.56
N TYR A 26 1.83 -3.21 -8.52
CA TYR A 26 0.40 -3.01 -8.32
C TYR A 26 -0.02 -1.66 -7.72
N SER A 27 0.88 -0.66 -7.66
CA SER A 27 0.54 0.63 -7.06
C SER A 27 -0.51 1.38 -7.88
N ASN A 28 -1.52 1.88 -7.17
CA ASN A 28 -2.58 2.72 -7.75
C ASN A 28 -2.20 4.20 -7.72
N SER A 29 -1.26 4.60 -6.86
CA SER A 29 -0.81 5.99 -6.73
C SER A 29 0.41 6.34 -7.61
N PHE A 30 1.10 5.33 -8.17
CA PHE A 30 2.37 5.54 -8.90
C PHE A 30 2.25 6.57 -10.02
N TYR A 31 1.17 6.50 -10.79
CA TYR A 31 0.88 7.44 -11.87
C TYR A 31 0.67 8.87 -11.37
N PHE A 32 -0.07 9.06 -10.28
CA PHE A 32 -0.33 10.39 -9.72
C PHE A 32 0.96 11.09 -9.28
N GLU A 33 1.89 10.33 -8.68
CA GLU A 33 3.22 10.89 -8.40
C GLU A 33 3.98 11.20 -9.69
N ARG A 34 4.24 10.19 -10.53
CA ARG A 34 5.24 10.30 -11.61
C ARG A 34 4.76 11.17 -12.77
N ALA A 35 3.48 11.08 -13.11
CA ALA A 35 2.92 11.77 -14.28
C ALA A 35 2.24 13.10 -13.92
N MET A 36 1.70 13.21 -12.70
CA MET A 36 0.94 14.40 -12.29
C MET A 36 1.67 15.25 -11.23
N GLY A 37 2.81 14.79 -10.70
CA GLY A 37 3.59 15.52 -9.70
C GLY A 37 2.93 15.57 -8.31
N TRP A 38 1.97 14.69 -8.05
CA TRP A 38 1.27 14.67 -6.76
C TRP A 38 2.17 14.11 -5.66
N ARG A 39 1.92 14.54 -4.42
CA ARG A 39 2.58 14.01 -3.22
C ARG A 39 1.54 13.43 -2.28
N GLY A 40 1.88 12.35 -1.61
CA GLY A 40 0.93 11.61 -0.79
C GLY A 40 1.57 10.85 0.36
N ILE A 41 0.70 10.13 1.05
CA ILE A 41 1.05 9.26 2.16
C ILE A 41 0.90 7.82 1.70
N LEU A 42 1.93 7.01 1.91
CA LEU A 42 1.97 5.59 1.60
C LEU A 42 2.08 4.83 2.93
N ILE A 43 1.11 3.97 3.20
CA ILE A 43 1.06 3.16 4.42
C ILE A 43 1.26 1.69 4.05
N GLU A 44 2.21 1.03 4.68
CA GLU A 44 2.47 -0.40 4.52
C GLU A 44 2.83 -1.03 5.86
N ALA A 45 2.34 -2.23 6.13
CA ALA A 45 2.50 -2.94 7.40
C ALA A 45 3.59 -4.02 7.35
N ASP A 46 3.80 -4.65 6.19
CA ASP A 46 4.83 -5.67 6.01
C ASP A 46 6.22 -5.03 6.03
N PRO A 47 7.13 -5.47 6.91
CA PRO A 47 8.46 -4.86 7.04
C PRO A 47 9.37 -5.11 5.82
N ASP A 48 9.17 -6.18 5.06
CA ASP A 48 9.95 -6.44 3.85
C ASP A 48 9.51 -5.51 2.72
N ASN A 49 8.19 -5.39 2.53
CA ASN A 49 7.59 -4.48 1.56
C ASN A 49 7.93 -3.03 1.89
N PHE A 50 7.80 -2.61 3.17
CA PHE A 50 8.12 -1.26 3.60
C PHE A 50 9.58 -0.88 3.32
N ARG A 51 10.53 -1.81 3.53
CA ARG A 51 11.95 -1.57 3.19
C ARG A 51 12.16 -1.31 1.69
N GLN A 52 11.37 -1.93 0.83
CA GLN A 52 11.43 -1.72 -0.62
C GLN A 52 10.69 -0.42 -1.00
N LEU A 53 9.56 -0.14 -0.38
CA LEU A 53 8.81 1.10 -0.50
C LEU A 53 9.69 2.33 -0.24
N VAL A 54 10.49 2.32 0.83
CA VAL A 54 11.44 3.41 1.16
C VAL A 54 12.43 3.68 0.02
N LYS A 55 12.88 2.63 -0.67
CA LYS A 55 13.81 2.77 -1.81
C LYS A 55 13.10 3.24 -3.07
N ASN A 56 11.88 2.76 -3.31
CA ASN A 56 11.15 2.99 -4.55
C ASN A 56 10.42 4.33 -4.57
N ARG A 57 10.02 4.85 -3.39
CA ARG A 57 9.18 6.04 -3.23
C ARG A 57 9.70 7.02 -2.15
N PRO A 58 11.00 7.37 -2.13
CA PRO A 58 11.61 8.14 -1.04
C PRO A 58 11.06 9.58 -0.89
N ASP A 59 10.44 10.12 -1.95
CA ASP A 59 9.90 11.48 -1.96
C ASP A 59 8.49 11.58 -1.34
N GLN A 60 7.88 10.45 -0.97
CA GLN A 60 6.56 10.42 -0.34
C GLN A 60 6.65 10.40 1.18
N VAL A 61 5.53 10.69 1.85
CA VAL A 61 5.42 10.45 3.29
C VAL A 61 5.16 8.97 3.48
N LEU A 62 6.07 8.27 4.17
CA LEU A 62 6.01 6.81 4.35
C LEU A 62 5.70 6.47 5.80
N VAL A 63 4.70 5.61 6.00
CA VAL A 63 4.28 5.16 7.34
C VAL A 63 4.32 3.64 7.41
N HIS A 64 5.17 3.11 8.29
CA HIS A 64 5.24 1.67 8.55
C HIS A 64 4.22 1.30 9.63
N ALA A 65 2.99 0.98 9.21
CA ALA A 65 1.88 0.70 10.13
C ALA A 65 0.79 -0.15 9.49
N ALA A 66 0.09 -0.93 10.31
CA ALA A 66 -1.20 -1.49 9.96
C ALA A 66 -2.33 -0.49 10.25
N ILE A 67 -3.40 -0.53 9.45
CA ILE A 67 -4.60 0.27 9.69
C ILE A 67 -5.62 -0.56 10.47
N CYS A 68 -6.07 -0.03 11.60
CA CYS A 68 -7.03 -0.68 12.47
C CYS A 68 -7.97 0.37 13.11
N LYS A 69 -9.12 -0.09 13.60
CA LYS A 69 -10.05 0.75 14.36
C LYS A 69 -9.56 0.98 15.79
N GLU A 70 -8.96 -0.04 16.39
CA GLU A 70 -8.52 -0.11 17.78
C GLU A 70 -7.15 -0.79 17.82
N GLU A 71 -6.26 -0.30 18.67
CA GLU A 71 -4.92 -0.87 18.85
C GLU A 71 -5.01 -2.22 19.57
N ARG A 72 -4.36 -3.24 19.00
CA ARG A 72 -4.32 -4.59 19.56
C ARG A 72 -3.16 -5.40 18.97
N GLU A 73 -2.75 -6.42 19.70
CA GLU A 73 -1.86 -7.46 19.16
C GLU A 73 -2.61 -8.37 18.19
N VAL A 74 -1.93 -8.78 17.12
CA VAL A 74 -2.48 -9.62 16.04
C VAL A 74 -1.42 -10.57 15.50
N HIS A 75 -1.85 -11.64 14.85
CA HIS A 75 -0.95 -12.56 14.15
C HIS A 75 -0.76 -12.10 12.71
N TYR A 76 0.46 -11.65 12.38
CA TYR A 76 0.82 -11.29 11.02
C TYR A 76 1.36 -12.52 10.26
N MET A 77 0.76 -12.81 9.11
CA MET A 77 1.13 -13.91 8.24
C MET A 77 2.23 -13.48 7.27
N THR A 78 3.40 -14.09 7.37
CA THR A 78 4.57 -13.81 6.52
C THR A 78 4.82 -14.86 5.43
N SER A 79 4.11 -16.00 5.48
CA SER A 79 4.14 -16.99 4.39
C SER A 79 3.43 -16.47 3.15
N GLY A 80 3.64 -17.10 2.00
CA GLY A 80 3.05 -16.68 0.73
C GLY A 80 3.78 -15.51 0.06
N GLY A 81 3.22 -15.07 -1.08
CA GLY A 81 3.76 -13.95 -1.86
C GLY A 81 3.62 -12.61 -1.13
N PRO A 82 4.46 -11.62 -1.44
CA PRO A 82 4.49 -10.33 -0.73
C PRO A 82 3.15 -9.57 -0.78
N ALA A 83 2.35 -9.78 -1.82
CA ALA A 83 1.05 -9.13 -2.01
C ALA A 83 -0.14 -9.87 -1.36
N VAL A 84 0.11 -11.03 -0.72
CA VAL A 84 -0.95 -11.84 -0.10
C VAL A 84 -0.73 -12.06 1.40
N ARG A 85 0.33 -11.50 1.97
CA ARG A 85 0.57 -11.43 3.41
C ARG A 85 -0.42 -10.50 4.09
N GLY A 86 -0.57 -10.62 5.41
CA GLY A 86 -1.49 -9.77 6.16
C GLY A 86 -1.86 -10.30 7.54
N ILE A 87 -2.91 -9.74 8.12
CA ILE A 87 -3.36 -10.10 9.47
C ILE A 87 -4.26 -11.33 9.41
N TYR A 88 -3.82 -12.43 10.05
CA TYR A 88 -4.47 -13.74 9.99
C TYR A 88 -5.94 -13.70 10.43
N GLU A 89 -6.25 -12.98 11.51
CA GLU A 89 -7.59 -12.91 12.11
C GLU A 89 -8.65 -12.33 11.17
N PHE A 90 -8.22 -11.62 10.13
CA PHE A 90 -9.11 -10.96 9.17
C PHE A 90 -9.10 -11.61 7.79
N MET A 91 -8.33 -12.67 7.58
CA MET A 91 -8.30 -13.39 6.31
C MET A 91 -9.49 -14.35 6.20
N ALA A 92 -10.10 -14.40 5.02
CA ALA A 92 -11.13 -15.40 4.73
C ALA A 92 -10.51 -16.82 4.72
N PRO A 93 -11.22 -17.86 5.21
CA PRO A 93 -10.69 -19.23 5.20
C PRO A 93 -10.31 -19.76 3.80
N SER A 94 -11.03 -19.33 2.77
CA SER A 94 -10.70 -19.67 1.38
C SER A 94 -9.42 -19.01 0.90
N PHE A 95 -9.14 -17.79 1.36
CA PHE A 95 -7.91 -17.07 1.05
C PHE A 95 -6.72 -17.76 1.70
N LEU A 96 -6.84 -18.11 2.99
CA LEU A 96 -5.83 -18.87 3.71
C LEU A 96 -5.48 -20.16 2.96
N ARG A 97 -6.46 -21.02 2.64
CA ARG A 97 -6.21 -22.29 1.94
C ARG A 97 -5.53 -22.17 0.57
N TYR A 98 -5.70 -21.03 -0.11
CA TYR A 98 -5.17 -20.86 -1.46
C TYR A 98 -3.77 -20.23 -1.47
N TRP A 99 -3.51 -19.31 -0.55
CA TRP A 99 -2.28 -18.52 -0.53
C TRP A 99 -1.29 -18.89 0.58
N HIS A 100 -1.72 -19.66 1.60
CA HIS A 100 -0.94 -20.03 2.78
C HIS A 100 -1.10 -21.52 3.15
#